data_AF-A0A836Q8V2-F1
#
_entry.id   AF-A0A836Q8V2-F1
#
_cell.length_a   1.000
_cell.length_b   1.000
_cell.length_c   1.000
_cell.angle_alpha   90.00
_cell.angle_beta   90.00
_cell.angle_gamma   90.00
#
_symmetry.space_group_name_H-M   'P 1'
#
loop_
_entity.id
_entity.type
_entity.pdbx_description
1 polymer ?
#
loop_
_entity_poly.entity_id
_entity_poly.type
_entity_poly.pdbx_seq_one_letter_code
_entity_poly.pdbx_strand_id
1 'polypeptide(L)'
;MDISPYAILGLDENAALADAEAAFSRMSASLDELKDDDKNGVLARKALAKMSDAIAQIKDVGYKSDPTSSGELSSPENYTHPRLGQICVASGLISMEQLSEAVEEQIVSGMPLGEVLQDKQFLSPIQLEGLLLGQEMIDIPSQCIDPDGRRLIALDIVSEDMVLIAQMEQKSLNQPLVSLLERRGWVNERLTHALEMDRQN
;
A
#
# COMPACT_ATOMS: atom_id res chain seq x y z
N MET A 1 -6.92 -7.63 -7.04
CA MET A 1 -5.80 -6.95 -7.69
C MET A 1 -4.83 -8.05 -8.09
N ASP A 2 -4.88 -8.48 -9.35
CA ASP A 2 -4.01 -9.54 -9.84
C ASP A 2 -2.69 -8.90 -10.26
N ILE A 3 -1.67 -9.03 -9.43
CA ILE A 3 -0.29 -8.69 -9.77
C ILE A 3 0.45 -9.97 -10.13
N SER A 4 1.25 -9.91 -11.19
CA SER A 4 2.09 -11.02 -11.61
C SER A 4 3.03 -11.48 -10.48
N PRO A 5 3.27 -12.80 -10.30
CA PRO A 5 4.28 -13.32 -9.37
C PRO A 5 5.68 -12.74 -9.61
N TYR A 6 6.01 -12.38 -10.85
CA TYR A 6 7.26 -11.71 -11.19
C TYR A 6 7.31 -10.28 -10.65
N ALA A 7 6.21 -9.54 -10.74
CA ALA A 7 6.11 -8.17 -10.24
C ALA A 7 6.17 -8.11 -8.71
N ILE A 8 5.73 -9.14 -7.99
CA ILE A 8 5.95 -9.28 -6.54
C ILE A 8 7.46 -9.27 -6.22
N LEU A 9 8.26 -9.93 -7.07
CA LEU A 9 9.73 -9.98 -6.96
C LEU A 9 10.44 -8.74 -7.52
N GLY A 10 9.69 -7.75 -8.03
CA GLY A 10 10.28 -6.56 -8.66
C GLY A 10 10.83 -6.82 -10.07
N LEU A 11 10.35 -7.85 -10.75
CA LEU A 11 10.80 -8.26 -12.08
C LEU A 11 9.72 -8.06 -13.14
N ASP A 12 10.17 -7.91 -14.39
CA ASP A 12 9.29 -7.92 -15.55
C ASP A 12 8.66 -9.31 -15.75
N GLU A 13 7.45 -9.37 -16.32
CA GLU A 13 6.73 -10.63 -16.56
C GLU A 13 7.47 -11.60 -17.49
N ASN A 14 8.42 -11.09 -18.30
CA ASN A 14 9.22 -11.89 -19.20
C ASN A 14 10.57 -12.35 -18.61
N ALA A 15 10.83 -12.07 -17.32
CA ALA A 15 12.09 -12.45 -16.68
C ALA A 15 12.27 -13.98 -16.64
N ALA A 16 13.52 -14.44 -16.73
CA ALA A 16 13.79 -15.86 -16.65
C ALA A 16 13.56 -16.37 -15.21
N LEU A 17 13.17 -17.64 -15.07
CA LEU A 17 13.03 -18.27 -13.74
C LEU A 17 14.33 -18.15 -12.91
N ALA A 18 15.50 -18.25 -13.56
CA ALA A 18 16.79 -18.07 -12.89
C ALA A 18 16.96 -16.66 -12.30
N ASP A 19 16.45 -15.63 -12.97
CA ASP A 19 16.50 -14.25 -12.48
C ASP A 19 15.55 -14.07 -11.29
N ALA A 20 14.36 -14.68 -11.34
CA ALA A 20 13.41 -14.72 -10.23
C ALA A 20 13.99 -15.40 -8.99
N GLU A 21 14.62 -16.56 -9.15
CA GLU A 21 15.30 -17.26 -8.05
C GLU A 21 16.47 -16.46 -7.49
N ALA A 22 17.25 -15.80 -8.35
CA ALA A 22 18.35 -14.95 -7.92
C ALA A 22 17.87 -13.72 -7.14
N ALA A 23 16.81 -13.05 -7.61
CA ALA A 23 16.19 -11.92 -6.91
C ALA A 23 15.64 -12.35 -5.55
N PHE A 24 14.89 -13.46 -5.51
CA PHE A 24 14.39 -14.03 -4.25
C PHE A 24 15.54 -14.35 -3.29
N SER A 25 16.62 -14.95 -3.76
CA SER A 25 17.78 -15.30 -2.92
C SER A 25 18.47 -14.07 -2.33
N ARG A 26 18.65 -13.00 -3.11
CA ARG A 26 19.24 -11.74 -2.61
C ARG A 26 18.34 -11.04 -1.60
N MET A 27 17.09 -10.78 -1.99
CA MET A 27 16.14 -10.09 -1.15
C MET A 27 15.85 -10.88 0.14
N SER A 28 15.75 -12.20 0.05
CA SER A 28 15.51 -13.02 1.25
C SER A 28 16.65 -12.95 2.25
N ALA A 29 17.90 -12.94 1.78
CA ALA A 29 19.06 -12.74 2.64
C ALA A 29 19.04 -11.36 3.32
N SER A 30 18.73 -10.29 2.58
CA SER A 30 18.62 -8.94 3.14
C SER A 30 17.46 -8.78 4.11
N LEU A 31 16.31 -9.42 3.85
CA LEU A 31 15.16 -9.42 4.75
C LEU A 31 15.43 -10.24 6.02
N ASP A 32 16.27 -11.28 5.95
CA ASP A 32 16.68 -12.09 7.09
C ASP A 32 17.43 -11.26 8.16
N GLU A 33 18.24 -10.30 7.71
CA GLU A 33 18.98 -9.37 8.58
C GLU A 33 18.07 -8.42 9.37
N LEU A 34 16.79 -8.32 9.01
CA LEU A 34 15.80 -7.47 9.67
C LEU A 34 14.95 -8.21 10.70
N LYS A 35 15.19 -9.51 10.94
CA LYS A 35 14.39 -10.33 11.86
C LYS A 35 14.31 -9.81 13.29
N ASP A 36 15.36 -9.15 13.75
CA ASP A 36 15.46 -8.63 15.13
C ASP A 36 14.75 -7.27 15.32
N ASP A 37 14.22 -6.67 14.25
CA ASP A 37 13.42 -5.45 14.33
C ASP A 37 11.97 -5.78 14.72
N ASP A 38 11.40 -5.05 15.68
CA ASP A 38 10.06 -5.33 16.22
C ASP A 38 8.97 -5.24 15.13
N LYS A 39 8.72 -4.03 14.61
CA LYS A 39 7.72 -3.82 13.56
C LYS A 39 8.20 -4.33 12.21
N ASN A 40 9.46 -4.05 11.84
CA ASN A 40 9.93 -4.36 10.48
C ASN A 40 10.29 -5.83 10.31
N GLY A 41 10.64 -6.55 11.38
CA GLY A 41 10.84 -8.01 11.33
C GLY A 41 9.53 -8.78 11.12
N VAL A 42 8.39 -8.22 11.55
CA VAL A 42 7.06 -8.77 11.18
C VAL A 42 6.79 -8.55 9.69
N LEU A 43 7.02 -7.34 9.17
CA LEU A 43 6.80 -7.01 7.76
C LEU A 43 7.73 -7.81 6.83
N ALA A 44 9.00 -7.97 7.21
CA ALA A 44 9.97 -8.77 6.47
C ALA A 44 9.53 -10.23 6.37
N ARG A 45 9.03 -10.82 7.46
CA ARG A 45 8.49 -12.20 7.44
C ARG A 45 7.27 -12.35 6.54
N LYS A 46 6.36 -11.37 6.53
CA LYS A 46 5.20 -11.36 5.62
C LYS A 46 5.64 -11.30 4.17
N ALA A 47 6.56 -10.39 3.84
CA ALA A 47 7.12 -10.24 2.51
C ALA A 47 7.79 -11.55 2.05
N LEU A 48 8.63 -12.16 2.88
CA LEU A 48 9.27 -13.44 2.61
C LEU A 48 8.27 -14.56 2.27
N ALA A 49 7.18 -14.66 3.04
CA ALA A 49 6.14 -15.65 2.80
C ALA A 49 5.49 -15.43 1.42
N LYS A 50 5.08 -14.20 1.11
CA LYS A 50 4.47 -13.85 -0.18
C LYS A 50 5.41 -14.06 -1.37
N MET A 51 6.68 -13.74 -1.21
CA MET A 51 7.69 -13.97 -2.25
C MET A 51 7.97 -15.46 -2.46
N SER A 52 7.98 -16.27 -1.40
CA SER A 52 8.12 -17.73 -1.51
C SER A 52 6.94 -18.34 -2.27
N ASP A 53 5.73 -17.88 -1.96
CA ASP A 53 4.51 -18.31 -2.66
C ASP A 53 4.59 -17.93 -4.15
N ALA A 54 5.05 -16.72 -4.46
CA ALA A 54 5.24 -16.26 -5.84
C ALA A 54 6.25 -17.13 -6.61
N ILE A 55 7.40 -17.46 -6.01
CA ILE A 55 8.38 -18.37 -6.62
C ILE A 55 7.80 -19.76 -6.85
N ALA A 56 7.01 -20.29 -5.90
CA ALA A 56 6.36 -21.58 -6.08
C ALA A 56 5.38 -21.57 -7.26
N GLN A 57 4.61 -20.49 -7.44
CA GLN A 57 3.71 -20.31 -8.58
C GLN A 57 4.45 -20.24 -9.93
N ILE A 58 5.62 -19.60 -9.97
CA ILE A 58 6.45 -19.57 -11.20
C ILE A 58 6.99 -20.97 -11.52
N LYS A 59 7.37 -21.75 -10.49
CA LYS A 59 7.98 -23.09 -10.64
C LYS A 59 7.03 -24.19 -11.07
N ASP A 60 5.75 -24.10 -10.74
CA ASP A 60 4.77 -25.18 -10.97
C ASP A 60 4.44 -25.42 -12.47
N VAL A 61 5.18 -24.80 -13.41
CA VAL A 61 5.02 -24.94 -14.87
C VAL A 61 3.55 -24.74 -15.26
N GLY A 62 3.02 -23.59 -14.86
CA GLY A 62 1.60 -23.29 -15.04
C GLY A 62 1.23 -21.81 -14.96
N TYR A 63 2.18 -20.88 -14.71
CA TYR A 63 1.94 -19.46 -14.98
C TYR A 63 1.92 -19.25 -16.50
N LYS A 64 0.85 -19.74 -17.13
CA LYS A 64 0.32 -19.07 -18.29
C LYS A 64 -0.13 -17.74 -17.72
N SER A 65 0.57 -16.66 -18.05
CA SER A 65 -0.14 -15.39 -18.16
C SER A 65 -1.43 -15.75 -18.91
N ASP A 66 -2.59 -15.58 -18.28
CA ASP A 66 -3.79 -15.56 -19.10
C ASP A 66 -3.46 -14.53 -20.19
N PRO A 67 -3.48 -14.87 -21.49
CA PRO A 67 -3.26 -13.87 -22.51
C PRO A 67 -4.37 -12.79 -22.46
N THR A 68 -5.37 -12.97 -21.60
CA THR A 68 -6.37 -11.97 -21.19
C THR A 68 -5.89 -11.00 -20.09
N SER A 69 -4.81 -11.28 -19.38
CA SER A 69 -4.12 -10.29 -18.51
C SER A 69 -3.05 -9.49 -19.27
N SER A 70 -2.87 -9.74 -20.57
CA SER A 70 -2.28 -8.75 -21.47
C SER A 70 -3.29 -7.64 -21.72
N GLY A 71 -3.29 -6.63 -20.84
CA GLY A 71 -3.92 -5.35 -21.11
C GLY A 71 -5.39 -5.43 -21.50
N GLU A 72 -6.25 -5.84 -20.56
CA GLU A 72 -7.31 -4.88 -20.30
C GLU A 72 -6.58 -3.61 -19.82
N LEU A 73 -6.34 -2.71 -20.78
CA LEU A 73 -6.50 -1.29 -20.56
C LEU A 73 -7.90 -1.11 -19.95
N SER A 74 -8.09 -1.56 -18.71
CA SER A 74 -9.24 -1.22 -17.90
C SER A 74 -9.15 0.29 -17.84
N SER A 75 -10.10 0.92 -18.52
CA SER A 75 -10.13 2.33 -18.89
C SER A 75 -9.50 3.21 -17.81
N PRO A 76 -8.69 4.22 -18.19
CA PRO A 76 -7.92 5.04 -17.25
C PRO A 76 -8.79 6.01 -16.41
N GLU A 77 -10.00 5.62 -15.98
CA GLU A 77 -11.00 6.58 -15.52
C GLU A 77 -12.09 6.05 -14.58
N ASN A 78 -11.86 4.98 -13.82
CA ASN A 78 -12.63 4.80 -12.57
C ASN A 78 -11.96 5.64 -11.48
N TYR A 79 -12.29 6.93 -11.47
CA TYR A 79 -12.04 7.81 -10.33
C TYR A 79 -13.20 7.72 -9.34
N THR A 80 -12.88 7.85 -8.07
CA THR A 80 -13.87 7.89 -7.00
C THR A 80 -13.47 8.96 -5.98
N HIS A 81 -14.43 9.35 -5.15
CA HIS A 81 -14.13 10.21 -4.03
C HIS A 81 -13.41 9.41 -2.94
N PRO A 82 -12.34 9.96 -2.35
CA PRO A 82 -11.67 9.34 -1.22
C PRO A 82 -12.66 9.16 -0.06
N ARG A 83 -12.46 8.12 0.75
CA ARG A 83 -13.24 7.93 1.98
C ARG A 83 -12.85 8.97 3.02
N LEU A 84 -13.80 9.38 3.87
CA LEU A 84 -13.56 10.38 4.92
C LEU A 84 -12.30 10.04 5.75
N GLY A 85 -12.17 8.81 6.21
CA GLY A 85 -11.00 8.34 6.95
C GLY A 85 -9.67 8.55 6.21
N GLN A 86 -9.63 8.30 4.90
CA GLN A 86 -8.43 8.49 4.09
C GLN A 86 -8.01 9.97 4.06
N ILE A 87 -8.95 10.90 3.85
CA ILE A 87 -8.64 12.34 3.84
C ILE A 87 -8.24 12.83 5.23
N CYS A 88 -8.89 12.33 6.29
CA CYS A 88 -8.54 12.69 7.67
C CYS A 88 -7.07 12.37 7.97
N VAL A 89 -6.60 11.19 7.53
CA VAL A 89 -5.19 10.79 7.72
C VAL A 89 -4.27 11.53 6.75
N ALA A 90 -4.64 11.66 5.47
CA ALA A 90 -3.86 12.36 4.46
C ALA A 90 -3.61 13.83 4.84
N SER A 91 -4.63 14.52 5.37
CA SER A 91 -4.52 15.89 5.88
C SER A 91 -3.69 16.02 7.16
N GLY A 92 -3.35 14.90 7.81
CA GLY A 92 -2.60 14.88 9.07
C GLY A 92 -3.42 15.30 10.29
N LEU A 93 -4.75 15.39 10.16
CA LEU A 93 -5.63 15.77 11.27
C LEU A 93 -5.80 14.63 12.28
N ILE A 94 -5.75 13.38 11.81
CA ILE A 94 -5.76 12.18 12.66
C ILE A 94 -4.67 11.19 12.22
N SER A 95 -4.25 10.31 13.13
CA SER A 95 -3.35 9.19 12.83
C SER A 95 -4.11 7.94 12.35
N MET A 96 -3.38 6.94 11.83
CA MET A 96 -3.98 5.64 11.46
C MET A 96 -4.52 4.91 12.69
N GLU A 97 -3.87 5.05 13.84
CA GLU A 97 -4.30 4.46 15.11
C GLU A 97 -5.60 5.11 15.59
N GLN A 98 -5.69 6.43 15.53
CA GLN A 98 -6.93 7.16 15.84
C GLN A 98 -8.08 6.80 14.89
N LEU A 99 -7.78 6.66 13.59
CA LEU A 99 -8.77 6.20 12.63
C LEU A 99 -9.23 4.77 12.94
N SER A 100 -8.30 3.87 13.28
CA SER A 100 -8.62 2.47 13.62
C SER A 100 -9.52 2.40 14.85
N GLU A 101 -9.18 3.15 15.90
CA GLU A 101 -10.00 3.25 17.12
C GLU A 101 -11.41 3.81 16.81
N ALA A 102 -11.51 4.83 15.95
CA ALA A 102 -12.79 5.40 15.56
C ALA A 102 -13.63 4.42 14.72
N VAL A 103 -13.02 3.63 13.83
CA VAL A 103 -13.72 2.61 13.04
C VAL A 103 -14.22 1.46 13.93
N GLU A 104 -13.43 1.02 14.91
CA GLU A 104 -13.86 0.01 15.88
C GLU A 104 -15.10 0.48 16.67
N GLU A 105 -15.08 1.71 17.17
CA GLU A 105 -16.22 2.33 17.85
C GLU A 105 -17.42 2.51 16.90
N GLN A 106 -17.18 2.87 15.64
CA GLN A 106 -18.21 3.00 14.62
C GLN A 106 -18.98 1.68 14.41
N ILE A 107 -18.26 0.56 14.36
CA ILE A 107 -18.85 -0.78 14.18
C ILE A 107 -19.71 -1.16 15.40
N VAL A 108 -19.25 -0.82 16.61
CA VAL A 108 -19.95 -1.14 17.86
C VAL A 108 -21.18 -0.27 18.06
N SER A 109 -21.06 1.04 17.81
CA SER A 109 -22.12 2.03 18.04
C SER A 109 -23.12 2.15 16.89
N GLY A 110 -22.70 1.85 15.66
CA GLY A 110 -23.47 2.08 14.44
C GLY A 110 -23.53 3.55 13.99
N MET A 111 -22.82 4.45 14.66
CA MET A 111 -22.81 5.88 14.33
C MET A 111 -22.03 6.15 13.03
N PRO A 112 -22.26 7.28 12.34
CA PRO A 112 -21.40 7.71 11.24
C PRO A 112 -19.97 7.98 11.73
N LEU A 113 -18.96 7.62 10.93
CA LEU A 113 -17.54 7.80 11.29
C LEU A 113 -17.21 9.26 11.66
N GLY A 114 -17.79 10.23 10.95
CA GLY A 114 -17.60 11.65 11.26
C GLY A 114 -18.07 12.02 12.67
N GLU A 115 -19.21 11.49 13.12
CA GLU A 115 -19.74 11.72 14.47
C GLU A 115 -18.84 11.04 15.51
N VAL A 116 -18.40 9.80 15.26
CA VAL A 116 -17.47 9.10 16.14
C VAL A 116 -16.15 9.87 16.30
N LEU A 117 -15.61 10.41 15.20
CA LEU A 117 -14.38 11.22 15.24
C LEU A 117 -14.55 12.51 16.04
N GLN A 118 -15.74 13.11 16.04
CA GLN A 118 -16.06 14.28 16.87
C GLN A 118 -16.25 13.90 18.34
N ASP A 119 -16.98 12.82 18.62
CA ASP A 119 -17.24 12.35 19.97
C ASP A 119 -15.93 11.96 20.68
N LYS A 120 -15.01 11.32 19.95
CA LYS A 120 -13.64 11.04 20.42
C LYS A 120 -12.72 12.26 20.47
N GLN A 121 -13.21 13.45 20.08
CA GLN A 121 -12.45 14.70 20.02
C GLN A 121 -11.23 14.63 19.11
N PHE A 122 -11.22 13.73 18.12
CA PHE A 122 -10.17 13.66 17.11
C PHE A 122 -10.35 14.73 16.03
N LEU A 123 -11.60 15.16 15.79
CA LEU A 123 -11.93 16.26 14.89
C LEU A 123 -12.90 17.24 15.56
N SER A 124 -12.66 18.53 15.34
CA SER A 124 -13.66 19.57 15.62
C SER A 124 -14.74 19.63 14.53
N PRO A 125 -15.92 20.22 14.82
CA PRO A 125 -16.96 20.40 13.80
C PRO A 125 -16.51 21.14 12.55
N ILE A 126 -15.70 22.19 12.71
CA ILE A 126 -15.17 22.97 11.59
C ILE A 126 -14.20 22.13 10.74
N GLN A 127 -13.38 21.29 11.37
CA GLN A 127 -12.47 20.40 10.65
C GLN A 127 -13.24 19.32 9.88
N LEU A 128 -14.26 18.70 10.49
CA LEU A 128 -15.08 17.70 9.81
C LEU A 128 -15.81 18.31 8.61
N GLU A 129 -16.42 19.48 8.77
CA GLU A 129 -17.09 20.18 7.67
C GLU A 129 -16.12 20.49 6.52
N GLY A 130 -14.92 21.00 6.82
CA GLY A 130 -13.89 21.26 5.82
C GLY A 130 -13.43 19.99 5.09
N LEU A 131 -13.31 18.86 5.80
CA LEU A 131 -12.95 17.57 5.23
C LEU A 131 -14.03 17.02 4.29
N LEU A 132 -15.31 17.13 4.66
CA LEU A 132 -16.43 16.70 3.84
C LEU A 132 -16.54 17.52 2.55
N LEU A 133 -16.34 18.84 2.63
CA LEU A 133 -16.25 19.69 1.45
C LEU A 133 -15.08 19.29 0.55
N GLY A 134 -13.90 19.05 1.13
CA GLY A 134 -12.72 18.60 0.38
C GLY A 134 -12.93 17.23 -0.28
N GLN A 135 -13.68 16.33 0.36
CA GLN A 135 -13.98 14.98 -0.15
C GLN A 135 -14.70 15.00 -1.50
N GLU A 136 -15.65 15.92 -1.68
CA GLU A 136 -16.40 16.06 -2.93
C GLU A 136 -15.58 16.69 -4.06
N MET A 137 -14.46 17.35 -3.73
CA MET A 137 -13.63 18.08 -4.68
C MET A 137 -12.41 17.29 -5.16
N ILE A 138 -12.13 16.13 -4.54
CA ILE A 138 -10.94 15.33 -4.84
C ILE A 138 -11.36 14.03 -5.52
N ASP A 139 -10.77 13.78 -6.69
CA ASP A 139 -10.83 12.50 -7.37
C ASP A 139 -9.53 11.73 -7.17
N ILE A 140 -9.67 10.50 -6.68
CA ILE A 140 -8.58 9.52 -6.57
C ILE A 140 -8.86 8.32 -7.49
N PRO A 141 -7.81 7.65 -7.99
CA PRO A 141 -8.00 6.36 -8.65
C PRO A 141 -8.76 5.40 -7.72
N SER A 142 -9.75 4.68 -8.25
CA SER A 142 -10.52 3.70 -7.45
C SER A 142 -9.69 2.49 -7.01
N GLN A 143 -8.49 2.33 -7.56
CA GLN A 143 -7.52 1.28 -7.23
C GLN A 143 -6.11 1.84 -7.33
N CYS A 144 -5.17 1.25 -6.59
CA CYS A 144 -3.76 1.61 -6.69
C CYS A 144 -3.20 1.30 -8.10
N ILE A 145 -2.80 2.34 -8.84
CA ILE A 145 -2.15 2.21 -10.15
C ILE A 145 -0.62 2.12 -10.06
N ASP A 146 -0.05 2.63 -8.98
CA ASP A 146 1.40 2.70 -8.78
C ASP A 146 2.01 1.27 -8.68
N PRO A 147 3.04 0.93 -9.49
CA PRO A 147 3.66 -0.40 -9.45
C PRO A 147 4.24 -0.76 -8.10
N ASP A 148 4.93 0.18 -7.44
CA ASP A 148 5.57 -0.01 -6.14
C ASP A 148 4.51 -0.17 -5.04
N GLY A 149 3.46 0.63 -5.09
CA GLY A 149 2.29 0.51 -4.21
C GLY A 149 1.62 -0.85 -4.33
N ARG A 150 1.33 -1.32 -5.56
CA ARG A 150 0.74 -2.64 -5.80
C ARG A 150 1.62 -3.77 -5.29
N ARG A 151 2.94 -3.66 -5.50
CA ARG A 151 3.91 -4.64 -4.99
C ARG A 151 3.93 -4.68 -3.47
N LEU A 152 3.97 -3.53 -2.79
CA LEU A 152 3.96 -3.47 -1.33
C LEU A 152 2.66 -4.03 -0.72
N ILE A 153 1.52 -3.81 -1.37
CA ILE A 153 0.23 -4.41 -0.99
C ILE A 153 0.29 -5.93 -1.14
N ALA A 154 0.81 -6.44 -2.26
CA ALA A 154 0.90 -7.88 -2.50
C ALA A 154 1.85 -8.61 -1.55
N LEU A 155 2.89 -7.92 -1.08
CA LEU A 155 3.81 -8.38 -0.04
C LEU A 155 3.21 -8.32 1.38
N ASP A 156 1.99 -7.81 1.53
CA ASP A 156 1.31 -7.60 2.82
C ASP A 156 2.10 -6.69 3.78
N ILE A 157 2.86 -5.74 3.20
CA ILE A 157 3.67 -4.76 3.95
C ILE A 157 2.82 -3.54 4.33
N VAL A 158 2.01 -3.08 3.38
CA VAL A 158 1.10 -1.95 3.53
C VAL A 158 -0.30 -2.32 3.06
N SER A 159 -1.31 -1.65 3.58
CA SER A 159 -2.67 -1.76 3.05
C SER A 159 -2.87 -0.87 1.82
N GLU A 160 -3.90 -1.16 1.03
CA GLU A 160 -4.31 -0.29 -0.07
C GLU A 160 -4.62 1.13 0.41
N ASP A 161 -5.23 1.27 1.60
CA ASP A 161 -5.52 2.58 2.19
C ASP A 161 -4.27 3.41 2.45
N MET A 162 -3.22 2.78 3.00
CA MET A 162 -1.93 3.47 3.22
C MET A 162 -1.36 3.98 1.90
N VAL A 163 -1.44 3.18 0.83
CA VAL A 163 -0.94 3.58 -0.49
C VAL A 163 -1.77 4.71 -1.09
N LEU A 164 -3.10 4.62 -1.04
CA LEU A 164 -3.98 5.67 -1.55
C LEU A 164 -3.77 7.00 -0.79
N ILE A 165 -3.62 6.94 0.53
CA ILE A 165 -3.30 8.12 1.36
C ILE A 165 -1.96 8.72 0.92
N ALA A 166 -0.91 7.90 0.75
CA ALA A 166 0.38 8.39 0.31
C ALA A 166 0.35 8.94 -1.14
N GLN A 167 -0.47 8.39 -2.03
CA GLN A 167 -0.69 8.95 -3.37
C GLN A 167 -1.39 10.32 -3.35
N MET A 168 -2.33 10.53 -2.41
CA MET A 168 -2.94 11.85 -2.20
C MET A 168 -1.88 12.87 -1.78
N GLU A 169 -0.97 12.49 -0.88
CA GLU A 169 0.16 13.33 -0.48
C GLU A 169 1.16 13.57 -1.62
N GLN A 170 1.40 12.57 -2.47
CA GLN A 170 2.29 12.68 -3.63
C GLN A 170 1.84 13.80 -4.57
N LYS A 171 0.53 13.93 -4.82
CA LYS A 171 -0.03 15.04 -5.61
C LYS A 171 0.28 16.42 -5.01
N SER A 172 0.38 16.53 -3.69
CA SER A 172 0.64 17.80 -3.00
C SER A 172 2.12 18.09 -2.79
N LEU A 173 2.95 17.05 -2.60
CA LEU A 173 4.34 17.18 -2.15
C LEU A 173 5.39 16.86 -3.22
N ASN A 174 4.98 16.26 -4.35
CA ASN A 174 5.86 15.87 -5.45
C ASN A 174 7.06 15.00 -4.98
N GLN A 175 6.78 14.04 -4.09
CA GLN A 175 7.74 13.06 -3.56
C GLN A 175 7.36 11.65 -4.00
N PRO A 176 8.32 10.74 -4.19
CA PRO A 176 8.03 9.36 -4.56
C PRO A 176 7.25 8.64 -3.46
N LEU A 177 6.35 7.72 -3.87
CA LEU A 177 5.43 7.01 -2.98
C LEU A 177 6.15 6.37 -1.79
N VAL A 178 7.25 5.66 -2.05
CA VAL A 178 8.05 4.97 -1.04
C VAL A 178 8.56 5.93 0.05
N SER A 179 8.99 7.13 -0.33
CA SER A 179 9.47 8.13 0.64
C SER A 179 8.36 8.67 1.54
N LEU A 180 7.12 8.75 1.03
CA LEU A 180 5.96 9.17 1.83
C LEU A 180 5.54 8.08 2.82
N LEU A 181 5.57 6.81 2.39
CA LEU A 181 5.32 5.67 3.26
C LEU A 181 6.36 5.59 4.40
N GLU A 182 7.64 5.89 4.10
CA GLU A 182 8.71 5.98 5.11
C GLU A 182 8.50 7.16 6.06
N ARG A 183 8.13 8.34 5.54
CA ARG A 183 7.86 9.53 6.35
C ARG A 183 6.71 9.31 7.33
N ARG A 184 5.71 8.53 6.95
CA ARG A 184 4.59 8.11 7.82
C ARG A 184 4.98 7.02 8.81
N GLY A 185 6.19 6.44 8.71
CA GLY A 185 6.65 5.35 9.55
C GLY A 185 5.93 4.02 9.30
N TRP A 186 5.25 3.89 8.16
CA TRP A 186 4.58 2.64 7.78
C TRP A 186 5.56 1.59 7.28
N VAL A 187 6.63 2.04 6.61
CA VAL A 187 7.81 1.26 6.23
C VAL A 187 9.07 2.01 6.68
N ASN A 188 10.22 1.36 6.69
CA ASN A 188 11.51 2.03 6.94
C ASN A 188 12.48 1.84 5.76
N GLU A 189 13.52 2.66 5.75
CA GLU A 189 14.55 2.65 4.71
C GLU A 189 15.25 1.29 4.56
N ARG A 190 15.43 0.58 5.68
CA ARG A 190 16.09 -0.75 5.65
C ARG A 190 15.22 -1.78 4.93
N LEU A 191 13.91 -1.77 5.17
CA LEU A 191 12.95 -2.67 4.53
C LEU A 191 12.81 -2.37 3.03
N THR A 192 12.66 -1.09 2.67
CA THR A 192 12.51 -0.67 1.26
C THR A 192 13.78 -0.94 0.46
N HIS A 193 14.95 -0.73 1.04
CA HIS A 193 16.24 -1.09 0.45
C HIS A 193 16.40 -2.62 0.31
N ALA A 194 15.99 -3.41 1.31
CA ALA A 194 16.02 -4.87 1.22
C ALA A 194 15.10 -5.43 0.12
N LEU A 195 14.07 -4.65 -0.27
CA LEU A 195 13.16 -4.98 -1.35
C LEU A 195 13.61 -4.45 -2.73
N GLU A 196 14.82 -3.89 -2.81
CA GLU A 196 15.39 -3.30 -4.03
C GLU A 196 14.43 -2.24 -4.64
N MET A 197 13.73 -1.46 -3.81
CA MET A 197 12.82 -0.40 -4.27
C MET A 197 13.62 0.87 -4.56
N ASP A 198 13.78 1.21 -5.84
CA ASP A 198 14.57 2.35 -6.28
C ASP A 198 13.83 3.68 -6.00
N ARG A 199 14.51 4.65 -5.38
CA ARG A 199 13.92 5.94 -5.00
C ARG A 199 13.78 6.94 -6.16
N GLN A 200 14.01 6.50 -7.40
CA GLN A 200 14.32 7.37 -8.54
C GLN A 200 13.20 7.61 -9.56
N ASN A 201 11.97 7.14 -9.32
CA ASN A 201 10.84 7.44 -10.23
C ASN A 201 9.81 8.38 -9.60
#